data_AF-A0A7K4QQA1-F1
#
_entry.id   AF-A0A7K4QQA1-F1
#
_cell.length_a   1.000
_cell.length_b   1.000
_cell.length_c   1.000
_cell.angle_alpha   90.00
_cell.angle_beta   90.00
_cell.angle_gamma   90.00
#
_symmetry.space_group_name_H-M   'P 1'
#
loop_
_entity.id
_entity.type
_entity.pdbx_description
1 polymer ?
#
loop_
_entity_poly.entity_id
_entity_poly.type
_entity_poly.pdbx_seq_one_letter_code
_entity_poly.pdbx_strand_id
1 'polypeptide(L)'
;TELVACTWGVFFSADVFALTAGFRRSMRLCRRKARINQQSCYTRCPSSCYSSLAAPYEEVVRYQRHPTDRNRLIVLVGPPGVGVNELRRRLITSNPREFQSAIPHTTRVQKSYEMNGREYHYVSKETFENMVYSHRMLEYGEYKGYLYGTSIDAVRTVLEEGKICVIDLEPQ
;
A
#
# COMPACT_ATOMS: atom_id res chain seq x y z
N THR A 1 -40.60 41.07 35.11
CA THR A 1 -39.64 40.17 35.76
C THR A 1 -38.95 39.37 34.65
N GLU A 2 -38.08 39.97 33.84
CA GLU A 2 -36.65 40.23 34.17
C GLU A 2 -36.00 38.96 34.74
N LEU A 3 -34.94 38.35 34.18
CA LEU A 3 -33.75 38.94 33.58
C LEU A 3 -33.05 37.96 32.61
N VAL A 4 -32.50 38.53 31.55
CA VAL A 4 -31.37 38.02 30.76
C VAL A 4 -30.10 38.18 31.59
N ALA A 5 -29.16 37.23 31.51
CA ALA A 5 -27.74 37.50 31.78
C ALA A 5 -26.83 36.60 30.93
N CYS A 6 -26.37 37.16 29.82
CA CYS A 6 -25.01 36.92 29.34
C CYS A 6 -24.02 37.53 30.36
N THR A 7 -22.87 36.90 30.64
CA THR A 7 -21.56 37.47 30.27
C THR A 7 -20.36 36.61 30.75
N TRP A 8 -19.45 36.26 29.83
CA TRP A 8 -18.00 36.60 29.75
C TRP A 8 -17.16 36.20 30.98
N GLY A 9 -16.15 35.32 30.87
CA GLY A 9 -14.85 35.50 30.20
C GLY A 9 -13.74 35.37 31.27
N VAL A 10 -12.43 35.14 31.06
CA VAL A 10 -11.50 35.26 29.93
C VAL A 10 -10.15 34.63 30.39
N PHE A 11 -9.48 33.86 29.50
CA PHE A 11 -8.02 33.65 29.25
C PHE A 11 -6.99 33.40 30.40
N PHE A 12 -5.75 32.92 30.22
CA PHE A 12 -4.68 32.91 29.18
C PHE A 12 -3.78 31.67 29.51
N SER A 13 -2.87 31.10 28.71
CA SER A 13 -2.53 30.99 27.29
C SER A 13 -1.21 30.19 27.23
N ALA A 14 -1.04 29.36 26.21
CA ALA A 14 0.25 29.18 25.54
C ALA A 14 -0.01 28.57 24.15
N ASP A 15 -0.09 29.44 23.15
CA ASP A 15 0.10 29.15 21.72
C ASP A 15 1.44 28.44 21.46
N VAL A 16 1.51 27.57 20.44
CA VAL A 16 2.50 27.65 19.34
C VAL A 16 2.03 26.73 18.19
N PHE A 17 1.62 27.39 17.10
CA PHE A 17 1.71 27.03 15.68
C PHE A 17 1.17 25.68 15.15
N ALA A 18 0.01 25.75 14.51
CA ALA A 18 -0.17 25.12 13.19
C ALA A 18 -1.04 26.03 12.32
N LEU A 19 -0.39 26.73 11.38
CA LEU A 19 -1.03 27.53 10.33
C LEU A 19 -2.00 26.65 9.52
N THR A 20 -3.30 26.82 9.73
CA THR A 20 -4.32 26.42 8.76
C THR A 20 -4.21 27.35 7.55
N ALA A 21 -3.36 26.96 6.59
CA ALA A 21 -3.29 27.60 5.29
C ALA A 21 -4.64 27.43 4.57
N GLY A 22 -5.31 28.55 4.32
CA GLY A 22 -6.62 28.62 3.68
C GLY A 22 -6.64 27.98 2.30
N PHE A 23 -7.51 27.00 2.13
CA PHE A 23 -7.83 26.46 0.82
C PHE A 23 -8.68 27.50 0.07
N ARG A 24 -8.06 28.28 -0.81
CA ARG A 24 -8.78 29.18 -1.72
C ARG A 24 -9.73 28.35 -2.59
N ARG A 25 -11.02 28.35 -2.23
CA ARG A 25 -12.13 27.94 -3.10
C ARG A 25 -12.27 28.94 -4.24
N SER A 26 -11.54 28.75 -5.33
CA SER A 26 -11.83 29.44 -6.59
C SER A 26 -11.32 28.66 -7.78
N MET A 27 -12.07 27.64 -8.19
CA MET A 27 -12.18 27.32 -9.61
C MET A 27 -13.60 27.68 -10.04
N ARG A 28 -13.79 28.95 -10.44
CA ARG A 28 -14.96 29.35 -11.22
C ARG A 28 -14.78 28.75 -12.61
N LEU A 29 -15.31 27.54 -12.83
CA LEU A 29 -15.57 27.06 -14.18
C LEU A 29 -16.70 27.89 -14.75
N CYS A 30 -16.36 28.91 -15.54
CA CYS A 30 -17.32 29.56 -16.42
C CYS A 30 -17.95 28.47 -17.31
N ARG A 31 -19.23 28.18 -17.09
CA ARG A 31 -20.04 27.33 -17.97
C ARG A 31 -20.17 28.04 -19.32
N ARG A 32 -19.20 27.87 -20.22
CA ARG A 32 -19.39 28.25 -21.62
C ARG A 32 -20.49 27.36 -22.18
N LYS A 33 -21.66 27.96 -22.41
CA LYS A 33 -22.67 27.42 -23.33
C LYS A 33 -22.01 27.33 -24.71
N ALA A 34 -21.45 26.17 -25.04
CA ALA A 34 -20.97 25.87 -26.38
C ALA A 34 -22.07 25.12 -27.12
N ARG A 35 -22.97 25.86 -27.78
CA ARG A 35 -23.50 25.40 -29.07
C ARG A 35 -22.72 26.16 -30.13
N ILE A 36 -21.87 25.45 -30.86
CA ILE A 36 -21.56 25.61 -32.28
C ILE A 36 -20.34 24.72 -32.59
N ASN A 37 -20.63 23.70 -33.40
CA ASN A 37 -19.75 23.03 -34.36
C ASN A 37 -18.43 22.40 -33.85
N GLN A 38 -18.54 21.27 -33.15
CA GLN A 38 -17.41 20.33 -33.03
C GLN A 38 -17.34 19.45 -34.28
N GLN A 39 -16.76 19.99 -35.35
CA GLN A 39 -16.05 19.17 -36.34
C GLN A 39 -14.56 19.41 -36.12
N SER A 40 -13.94 18.55 -35.31
CA SER A 40 -12.50 18.30 -35.35
C SER A 40 -12.28 16.83 -34.98
N CYS A 41 -12.25 16.04 -36.04
CA CYS A 41 -11.52 14.79 -36.22
C CYS A 41 -10.90 14.14 -34.95
N TYR A 42 -11.65 13.20 -34.36
CA TYR A 42 -11.10 11.90 -34.00
C TYR A 42 -11.93 10.88 -34.76
N THR A 43 -11.30 10.29 -35.77
CA THR A 43 -11.89 9.30 -36.66
C THR A 43 -12.57 8.19 -35.85
N ARG A 44 -13.85 7.95 -36.13
CA ARG A 44 -14.58 6.77 -35.66
C ARG A 44 -13.83 5.52 -36.11
N CYS A 45 -13.10 4.88 -35.20
CA CYS A 45 -12.76 3.47 -35.33
C CYS A 45 -14.02 2.66 -35.01
N PRO A 46 -14.49 1.75 -35.89
CA PRO A 46 -15.61 0.85 -35.61
C PRO A 46 -15.18 -0.39 -34.79
N SER A 47 -13.89 -0.56 -34.53
CA SER A 47 -13.39 -1.57 -33.61
C SER A 47 -13.44 -1.04 -32.18
N SER A 48 -13.95 -1.86 -31.27
CA SER A 48 -14.01 -1.66 -29.82
C SER A 48 -12.61 -1.38 -29.24
N CYS A 49 -12.11 -0.17 -29.42
CA CYS A 49 -10.83 0.31 -28.90
C CYS A 49 -11.07 1.40 -27.86
N TYR A 50 -11.95 1.15 -26.89
CA TYR A 50 -11.90 1.85 -25.60
C TYR A 50 -10.76 1.22 -24.80
N SER A 51 -9.53 1.43 -25.27
CA SER A 51 -8.35 0.98 -24.57
C SER A 51 -8.14 1.91 -23.38
N SER A 52 -8.21 1.34 -22.17
CA SER A 52 -7.84 2.00 -20.91
C SER A 52 -6.43 2.63 -20.94
N LEU A 53 -5.62 2.32 -21.95
CA LEU A 53 -4.28 2.88 -22.18
C LEU A 53 -4.27 4.30 -22.77
N ALA A 54 -5.43 4.89 -23.09
CA ALA A 54 -5.51 6.22 -23.72
C ALA A 54 -5.92 7.36 -22.77
N ALA A 55 -6.16 7.09 -21.48
CA ALA A 55 -6.52 8.11 -20.51
C ALA A 55 -5.26 8.69 -19.84
N PRO A 56 -4.91 9.98 -20.04
CA PRO A 56 -3.77 10.61 -19.36
C PRO A 56 -4.02 10.85 -17.87
N TYR A 57 -5.25 10.64 -17.39
CA TYR A 57 -5.69 10.85 -16.01
C TYR A 57 -6.39 9.61 -15.48
N GLU A 58 -6.03 9.22 -14.26
CA GLU A 58 -6.67 8.15 -13.50
C GLU A 58 -7.68 8.77 -12.52
N GLU A 59 -8.88 8.17 -12.43
CA GLU A 59 -9.86 8.56 -11.43
C GLU A 59 -9.46 8.01 -10.06
N VAL A 60 -9.33 8.90 -9.07
CA VAL A 60 -8.91 8.54 -7.71
C VAL A 60 -9.92 8.99 -6.67
N VAL A 61 -10.12 8.16 -5.64
CA VAL A 61 -10.99 8.46 -4.49
C VAL A 61 -10.18 8.54 -3.20
N ARG A 62 -10.63 9.38 -2.27
CA ARG A 62 -9.97 9.48 -0.95
C ARG A 62 -10.26 8.21 -0.15
N TYR A 63 -9.21 7.45 0.16
CA TYR A 63 -9.30 6.35 1.11
C TYR A 63 -9.09 6.86 2.54
N GLN A 64 -10.06 6.59 3.43
CA GLN A 64 -9.92 6.78 4.87
C GLN A 64 -10.13 5.43 5.55
N ARG A 65 -9.12 4.98 6.29
CA ARG A 65 -9.19 3.70 7.02
C ARG A 65 -10.17 3.84 8.18
N HIS A 66 -11.16 2.95 8.28
CA HIS A 66 -11.97 2.84 9.49
C HIS A 66 -11.17 2.09 10.57
N PRO A 67 -11.29 2.41 11.87
CA PRO A 67 -10.53 1.74 12.92
C PRO A 67 -10.71 0.21 12.98
N THR A 68 -11.85 -0.30 12.50
CA THR A 68 -12.15 -1.74 12.44
C THR A 68 -11.63 -2.42 11.17
N ASP A 69 -11.13 -1.66 10.21
CA ASP A 69 -10.62 -2.23 8.97
C ASP A 69 -9.24 -2.85 9.18
N ARG A 70 -8.95 -3.91 8.40
CA ARG A 70 -7.64 -4.53 8.35
C ARG A 70 -6.57 -3.50 7.97
N ASN A 71 -5.37 -3.70 8.51
CA ASN A 71 -4.23 -2.87 8.14
C ASN A 71 -3.87 -3.05 6.66
N ARG A 72 -3.30 -2.01 6.04
CA ARG A 72 -2.78 -2.11 4.68
C ARG A 72 -1.34 -2.64 4.72
N LEU A 73 -0.99 -3.40 3.68
CA LEU A 73 0.38 -3.80 3.40
C LEU A 73 1.23 -2.55 3.12
N ILE A 74 2.42 -2.48 3.73
CA ILE A 74 3.46 -1.51 3.39
C ILE A 74 4.46 -2.21 2.48
N VAL A 75 4.58 -1.72 1.25
CA VAL A 75 5.58 -2.19 0.28
C VAL A 75 6.69 -1.15 0.20
N LEU A 76 7.92 -1.58 0.45
CA LEU A 76 9.11 -0.77 0.27
C LEU A 76 9.73 -1.11 -1.09
N VAL A 77 9.91 -0.08 -1.92
CA VAL A 77 10.48 -0.20 -3.27
C VAL A 77 11.64 0.78 -3.37
N GLY A 78 12.76 0.32 -3.92
CA GLY A 78 13.94 1.15 -4.16
C GLY A 78 15.05 0.37 -4.87
N PRO A 79 16.02 1.07 -5.47
CA PRO A 79 17.14 0.41 -6.13
C PRO A 79 18.01 -0.37 -5.12
N PRO A 80 18.74 -1.39 -5.58
CA PRO A 80 19.61 -2.18 -4.71
C PRO A 80 20.69 -1.30 -4.07
N GLY A 81 21.03 -1.59 -2.82
CA GLY A 81 22.09 -0.88 -2.07
C GLY A 81 21.66 0.38 -1.31
N VAL A 82 20.42 0.87 -1.45
CA VAL A 82 19.92 2.04 -0.68
C VAL A 82 19.50 1.71 0.76
N GLY A 83 19.62 0.45 1.18
CA GLY A 83 19.32 0.03 2.54
C GLY A 83 17.83 -0.20 2.84
N VAL A 84 16.99 -0.48 1.83
CA VAL A 84 15.57 -0.86 2.05
C VAL A 84 15.44 -2.02 3.05
N ASN A 85 16.30 -3.02 2.92
CA ASN A 85 16.37 -4.16 3.84
C ASN A 85 16.71 -3.76 5.28
N GLU A 86 17.62 -2.80 5.45
CA GLU A 86 17.98 -2.25 6.76
C GLU A 86 16.81 -1.50 7.37
N LEU A 87 16.14 -0.66 6.58
CA LEU A 87 14.96 0.10 7.00
C LEU A 87 13.84 -0.81 7.47
N ARG A 88 13.51 -1.85 6.68
CA ARG A 88 12.52 -2.87 7.06
C ARG A 88 12.84 -3.47 8.43
N ARG A 89 14.08 -3.91 8.63
CA ARG A 89 14.49 -4.55 9.88
C ARG A 89 14.39 -3.58 11.06
N ARG A 90 14.87 -2.35 10.90
CA ARG A 90 14.80 -1.31 11.95
C ARG A 90 13.36 -0.99 12.32
N LEU A 91 12.45 -0.89 11.34
CA LEU A 91 11.04 -0.61 11.58
C LEU A 91 10.36 -1.72 12.40
N ILE A 92 10.68 -2.98 12.12
CA ILE A 92 10.17 -4.12 12.88
C ILE A 92 10.78 -4.14 14.30
N THR A 93 12.09 -3.93 14.41
CA THR A 93 12.78 -3.93 15.71
C THR A 93 12.33 -2.78 16.62
N SER A 94 12.01 -1.61 16.07
CA SER A 94 11.55 -0.47 16.87
C SER A 94 10.15 -0.72 17.46
N ASN A 95 9.24 -1.31 16.66
CA ASN A 95 7.84 -1.48 17.02
C ASN A 95 7.33 -2.90 16.65
N PRO A 96 7.82 -3.95 17.34
CA PRO A 96 7.48 -5.34 16.99
C PRO A 96 6.03 -5.73 17.29
N ARG A 97 5.30 -4.89 18.03
CA ARG A 97 3.87 -5.10 18.31
C ARG A 97 2.98 -4.73 17.13
N GLU A 98 3.42 -3.77 16.32
CA GLU A 98 2.62 -3.23 15.21
C GLU A 98 3.11 -3.73 13.86
N PHE A 99 4.43 -3.86 13.67
CA PHE A 99 5.01 -4.27 12.39
C PHE A 99 5.52 -5.70 12.41
N GLN A 100 5.27 -6.41 11.32
CA GLN A 100 5.78 -7.76 11.10
C GLN A 100 6.08 -7.99 9.62
N SER A 101 7.12 -8.77 9.33
CA SER A 101 7.39 -9.23 7.96
C SER A 101 6.62 -10.54 7.70
N ALA A 102 6.18 -10.73 6.46
CA ALA A 102 5.71 -12.04 6.01
C ALA A 102 6.87 -13.05 6.03
N ILE A 103 6.55 -14.30 6.34
CA ILE A 103 7.52 -15.41 6.36
C ILE A 103 7.56 -16.02 4.95
N PRO A 104 8.69 -15.94 4.25
CA PRO A 104 8.81 -16.47 2.90
C PRO A 104 8.91 -18.00 2.89
N HIS A 105 8.68 -18.59 1.72
CA HIS A 105 8.86 -20.01 1.42
C HIS A 105 10.22 -20.26 0.79
N THR A 106 10.80 -21.43 1.06
CA THR A 106 12.03 -21.89 0.42
C THR A 106 12.00 -23.38 0.12
N THR A 107 12.66 -23.79 -0.97
CA THR A 107 12.89 -25.20 -1.30
C THR A 107 14.19 -25.76 -0.71
N ARG A 108 14.98 -24.92 -0.03
CA ARG A 108 16.18 -25.35 0.69
C ARG A 108 15.80 -26.30 1.83
N VAL A 109 16.67 -27.26 2.14
CA VAL A 109 16.49 -28.10 3.33
C VAL A 109 16.69 -27.27 4.60
N GLN A 110 15.81 -27.48 5.58
CA GLN A 110 15.90 -26.89 6.91
C GLN A 110 17.21 -27.32 7.60
N LYS A 111 17.93 -26.37 8.20
CA LYS A 111 19.12 -26.70 9.01
C LYS A 111 18.72 -27.07 10.44
N SER A 112 19.60 -27.78 11.14
CA SER A 112 19.36 -28.26 12.50
C SER A 112 19.04 -27.17 13.54
N TYR A 113 19.49 -25.94 13.31
CA TYR A 113 19.26 -24.80 14.20
C TYR A 113 18.10 -23.89 13.79
N GLU A 114 17.48 -24.12 12.63
CA GLU A 114 16.38 -23.31 12.10
C GLU A 114 15.04 -23.95 12.46
N MET A 115 13.96 -23.16 12.53
CA MET A 115 12.61 -23.67 12.79
C MET A 115 11.68 -23.39 11.62
N ASN A 116 10.92 -24.40 11.20
CA ASN A 116 9.91 -24.24 10.16
C ASN A 116 8.81 -23.27 10.61
N GLY A 117 8.52 -22.26 9.78
CA GLY A 117 7.54 -21.23 10.07
C GLY A 117 8.05 -20.11 10.99
N ARG A 118 9.37 -20.02 11.22
CA ARG A 118 10.00 -18.87 11.89
C ARG A 118 10.85 -18.07 10.89
N GLU A 119 11.91 -18.67 10.37
CA GLU A 119 12.77 -18.03 9.36
C GLU A 119 12.18 -18.19 7.96
N TYR A 120 11.77 -19.41 7.62
CA TYR A 120 11.17 -19.77 6.34
C TYR A 120 10.13 -20.87 6.53
N HIS A 121 9.21 -20.96 5.57
CA HIS A 121 8.46 -22.17 5.33
C HIS A 121 9.25 -23.08 4.38
N TYR A 122 9.72 -24.20 4.91
CA TYR A 122 10.50 -25.17 4.14
C TYR A 122 9.53 -26.12 3.43
N VAL A 123 9.48 -26.03 2.10
CA VAL A 123 8.54 -26.79 1.25
C VAL A 123 9.30 -27.57 0.18
N SER A 124 8.70 -28.64 -0.34
CA SER A 124 9.29 -29.36 -1.48
C SER A 124 9.26 -28.49 -2.74
N LYS A 125 10.17 -28.79 -3.68
CA LYS A 125 10.21 -28.10 -4.98
C LYS A 125 8.87 -28.19 -5.72
N GLU A 126 8.26 -29.37 -5.75
CA GLU A 126 6.94 -29.59 -6.36
C GLU A 126 5.85 -28.72 -5.73
N THR A 127 5.85 -28.57 -4.40
CA THR A 127 4.88 -27.73 -3.69
C THR A 127 5.07 -26.26 -4.05
N PHE A 128 6.33 -25.80 -4.10
CA PHE A 128 6.65 -24.43 -4.47
C PHE A 128 6.22 -24.13 -5.92
N GLU A 129 6.52 -25.03 -6.85
CA GLU A 129 6.12 -24.90 -8.26
C GLU A 129 4.59 -24.88 -8.42
N ASN A 130 3.87 -25.72 -7.67
CA ASN A 130 2.41 -25.69 -7.63
C ASN A 130 1.86 -24.35 -7.12
N MET A 131 2.52 -23.74 -6.12
CA MET A 131 2.14 -22.41 -5.62
C MET A 131 2.37 -21.31 -6.65
N VAL A 132 3.47 -21.38 -7.39
CA VAL A 132 3.76 -20.47 -8.51
C VAL A 132 2.70 -20.64 -9.61
N TYR A 133 2.41 -21.88 -10.01
CA TYR A 133 1.39 -22.20 -11.03
C TYR A 133 -0.01 -21.75 -10.62
N SER A 134 -0.34 -21.84 -9.33
CA SER A 134 -1.62 -21.40 -8.77
C SER A 134 -1.71 -19.88 -8.54
N HIS A 135 -0.72 -19.10 -8.99
CA HIS A 135 -0.64 -17.65 -8.76
C HIS A 135 -0.75 -17.25 -7.28
N ARG A 136 -0.22 -18.06 -6.37
CA ARG A 136 -0.20 -17.78 -4.92
C ARG A 136 1.08 -17.10 -4.45
N MET A 137 2.04 -16.91 -5.35
CA MET A 137 3.30 -16.23 -5.06
C MET A 137 3.22 -14.76 -5.46
N LEU A 138 3.56 -13.88 -4.52
CA LEU A 138 3.66 -12.44 -4.76
C LEU A 138 4.95 -12.10 -5.51
N GLU A 139 6.06 -12.70 -5.06
CA GLU A 139 7.38 -12.59 -5.66
C GLU A 139 8.12 -13.92 -5.43
N TYR A 140 8.92 -14.34 -6.39
CA TYR A 140 9.77 -15.51 -6.28
C TYR A 140 11.05 -15.35 -7.12
N GLY A 141 12.11 -16.03 -6.71
CA GLY A 141 13.39 -16.04 -7.39
C GLY A 141 14.22 -17.26 -7.01
N GLU A 142 15.32 -17.47 -7.73
CA GLU A 142 16.26 -18.56 -7.47
C GLU A 142 17.57 -18.01 -6.90
N TYR A 143 18.07 -18.66 -5.87
CA TYR A 143 19.38 -18.37 -5.30
C TYR A 143 20.12 -19.65 -4.93
N LYS A 144 21.33 -19.82 -5.49
CA LYS A 144 22.19 -21.00 -5.29
C LYS A 144 21.47 -22.34 -5.56
N GLY A 145 20.63 -22.42 -6.59
CA GLY A 145 19.90 -23.63 -6.94
C GLY A 145 18.64 -23.91 -6.10
N TYR A 146 18.28 -23.01 -5.18
CA TYR A 146 17.07 -23.12 -4.37
C TYR A 146 16.12 -21.98 -4.69
N LEU A 147 14.82 -22.27 -4.64
CA LEU A 147 13.77 -21.28 -4.87
C LEU A 147 13.43 -20.60 -3.54
N TYR A 148 13.18 -19.31 -3.62
CA TYR A 148 12.72 -18.46 -2.52
C TYR A 148 11.56 -17.61 -3.02
N GLY A 149 10.61 -17.32 -2.15
CA GLY A 149 9.57 -16.37 -2.51
C GLY A 149 8.56 -16.14 -1.40
N THR A 150 7.78 -15.08 -1.54
CA THR A 150 6.75 -14.71 -0.56
C THR A 150 5.38 -15.04 -1.13
N SER A 151 4.60 -15.85 -0.40
CA SER A 151 3.23 -16.17 -0.80
C SER A 151 2.25 -15.06 -0.39
N ILE A 152 1.18 -14.90 -1.14
CA ILE A 152 0.06 -14.01 -0.80
C ILE A 152 -0.57 -14.43 0.54
N ASP A 153 -0.66 -15.74 0.79
CA ASP A 153 -1.23 -16.29 2.02
C ASP A 153 -0.39 -15.91 3.24
N ALA A 154 0.95 -15.96 3.15
CA ALA A 154 1.83 -15.52 4.24
C ALA A 154 1.62 -14.04 4.60
N VAL A 155 1.37 -13.18 3.61
CA VAL A 155 1.03 -11.76 3.85
C VAL A 155 -0.35 -11.65 4.53
N ARG A 156 -1.34 -12.43 4.06
CA ARG A 156 -2.69 -12.43 4.64
C ARG A 156 -2.68 -12.86 6.10
N THR A 157 -1.90 -13.87 6.48
CA THR A 157 -1.77 -14.32 7.87
C THR A 157 -1.36 -13.16 8.79
N VAL A 158 -0.36 -12.37 8.40
CA VAL A 158 0.11 -11.22 9.19
C VAL A 158 -0.97 -10.13 9.30
N LEU A 159 -1.73 -9.89 8.23
CA LEU A 159 -2.83 -8.93 8.24
C LEU A 159 -4.00 -9.39 9.11
N GLU A 160 -4.24 -10.70 9.18
CA GLU A 160 -5.28 -11.31 10.01
C GLU A 160 -4.91 -11.32 11.50
N GLU A 161 -3.62 -11.34 11.83
CA GLU A 161 -3.11 -11.07 13.18
C GLU A 161 -3.34 -9.61 13.64
N GLY A 162 -3.84 -8.73 12.77
CA GLY A 162 -4.08 -7.32 13.07
C GLY A 162 -2.81 -6.47 13.08
N LYS A 163 -1.71 -6.97 12.50
CA LYS A 163 -0.44 -6.26 12.37
C LYS A 163 -0.28 -5.64 10.99
N ILE A 164 0.65 -4.72 10.87
CA ILE A 164 1.04 -4.11 9.60
C ILE A 164 2.12 -4.97 8.99
N CYS A 165 1.81 -5.61 7.87
CA CYS A 165 2.79 -6.37 7.10
C CYS A 165 3.72 -5.38 6.36
N VAL A 166 5.03 -5.59 6.47
CA VAL A 166 6.05 -4.81 5.74
C VAL A 166 6.83 -5.75 4.84
N ILE A 167 6.86 -5.45 3.55
CA ILE A 167 7.55 -6.26 2.53
C ILE A 167 8.40 -5.36 1.63
N ASP A 168 9.55 -5.88 1.21
CA ASP A 168 10.40 -5.34 0.17
C ASP A 168 10.08 -6.05 -1.15
N LEU A 169 9.81 -5.29 -2.22
CA LEU A 169 9.61 -5.82 -3.56
C LEU A 169 10.56 -5.12 -4.53
N GLU A 170 11.23 -5.89 -5.38
CA GLU A 170 12.01 -5.34 -6.49
C GLU A 170 11.10 -5.19 -7.73
N PRO A 171 11.04 -3.99 -8.36
CA PRO A 171 10.27 -3.82 -9.58
C PRO A 171 10.96 -4.57 -10.73
N GLN A 172 10.18 -5.35 -11.48
CA GLN A 172 10.62 -6.03 -12.71
C GLN A 172 10.69 -5.08 -13.90
#